data_AF-A0A1T2X4N1-F1
#
_entry.id   AF-A0A1T2X4N1-F1
#
_cell.length_a   1.000
_cell.length_b   1.000
_cell.length_c   1.000
_cell.angle_alpha   90.00
_cell.angle_beta   90.00
_cell.angle_gamma   90.00
#
_symmetry.space_group_name_H-M   'P 1'
#
loop_
_entity.id
_entity.type
_entity.pdbx_description
1 polymer ?
#
loop_
_entity_poly.entity_id
_entity_poly.type
_entity_poly.pdbx_seq_one_letter_code
_entity_poly.pdbx_strand_id
1 'polypeptide(L)' 'MPNRLIAEKSLYLLQHAYNPVNWYAWSEDVYSFKVI' A
#
# COMPACT_ATOMS: atom_id res chain seq x y z
N MET A 1 12.01 -8.28 7.96
CA MET A 1 12.08 -7.46 6.73
C MET A 1 10.75 -6.74 6.59
N PRO A 2 10.73 -5.40 6.44
CA PRO A 2 9.48 -4.67 6.24
C PRO A 2 8.94 -4.86 4.82
N ASN A 3 7.61 -4.79 4.68
CA ASN A 3 6.92 -4.68 3.40
C ASN A 3 6.91 -3.22 2.90
N ARG A 4 6.18 -2.97 1.80
CA ARG A 4 6.14 -1.66 1.14
C ARG A 4 5.53 -0.55 1.99
N LEU A 5 4.71 -0.89 2.99
CA LEU A 5 4.05 0.09 3.85
C LEU A 5 5.04 0.91 4.70
N ILE A 6 6.31 0.53 4.80
CA ILE A 6 7.34 1.30 5.51
C ILE A 6 7.58 2.70 4.92
N ALA A 7 7.21 2.92 3.65
CA ALA A 7 7.33 4.20 2.98
C ALA A 7 6.08 5.09 3.12
N GLU A 8 5.01 4.58 3.75
CA GLU A 8 3.76 5.32 3.92
C GLU A 8 3.85 6.36 5.03
N LYS A 9 3.03 7.40 4.93
CA LYS A 9 2.92 8.45 5.96
C LYS A 9 1.85 8.15 7.01
N SER A 10 0.89 7.29 6.67
CA SER A 10 -0.19 6.93 7.58
C SER A 10 0.35 6.07 8.72
N LEU A 11 0.15 6.52 9.96
CA LEU A 11 0.55 5.78 11.16
C LEU A 11 -0.05 4.36 11.20
N TYR A 12 -1.29 4.22 10.71
CA TYR A 12 -1.96 2.92 10.60
C TYR A 12 -1.24 1.98 9.62
N LEU A 13 -0.82 2.48 8.45
CA LEU A 13 -0.10 1.65 7.48
C LEU A 13 1.30 1.28 7.97
N LEU A 14 1.99 2.22 8.62
CA LEU A 14 3.30 1.98 9.23
C LEU A 14 3.25 0.92 10.33
N GLN A 15 2.16 0.87 11.11
CA GLN A 15 1.95 -0.19 12.11
C GLN A 15 1.96 -1.59 11.49
N HIS A 16 1.59 -1.72 10.22
CA HIS A 16 1.53 -2.98 9.49
C HIS A 16 2.74 -3.23 8.57
N ALA A 17 3.77 -2.36 8.62
CA ALA A 17 4.95 -2.47 7.76
C ALA A 17 5.78 -3.74 8.01
N TYR A 18 5.66 -4.36 9.19
CA TYR A 18 6.41 -5.57 9.54
C TYR A 18 5.57 -6.85 9.54
N ASN A 19 4.33 -6.77 9.06
CA ASN A 19 3.50 -7.97 8.89
C ASN A 19 4.11 -8.91 7.84
N PRO A 20 3.97 -10.24 8.02
CA PRO A 20 4.54 -11.23 7.09
C PRO A 20 3.88 -11.21 5.71
N VAL A 21 2.67 -10.64 5.62
CA VAL A 21 1.97 -10.40 4.36
C VAL A 21 2.51 -9.13 3.72
N ASN A 22 2.83 -9.22 2.43
CA ASN A 22 3.34 -8.09 1.66
C ASN A 22 2.18 -7.19 1.20
N TRP A 23 1.74 -6.33 2.10
CA TRP A 23 0.64 -5.38 1.87
C TRP A 23 1.03 -4.24 0.91
N TYR A 24 0.02 -3.70 0.25
CA TYR A 24 0.11 -2.52 -0.61
C TYR A 24 -0.94 -1.51 -0.16
N ALA A 25 -0.58 -0.23 -0.14
CA ALA A 25 -1.56 0.83 0.04
C ALA A 25 -2.49 0.87 -1.17
N TRP A 26 -3.76 1.18 -0.92
CA TRP A 26 -4.71 1.42 -2.00
C TRP A 26 -4.28 2.67 -2.79
N SER A 27 -4.18 2.56 -4.12
CA SER A 27 -3.94 3.69 -5.02
C SER A 27 -5.12 3.85 -5.96
N GLU A 28 -5.58 5.08 -6.14
CA GLU A 28 -6.64 5.44 -7.08
C GLU A 28 -6.22 5.29 -8.55
N ASP A 29 -4.91 5.21 -8.81
CA ASP A 29 -4.34 5.16 -10.18
C ASP A 29 -4.69 3.87 -10.94
N VAL A 30 -5.15 2.83 -10.25
CA VAL A 30 -5.50 1.53 -10.85
C VAL A 30 -6.82 1.58 -11.63
N TYR A 31 -7.66 2.59 -11.39
CA TYR A 31 -9.01 2.69 -11.94
C TYR A 31 -9.14 3.71 -13.09
N SER A 32 -8.10 3.89 -13.92
CA SER A 32 -8.32 4.49 -15.24
C SER A 32 -8.96 3.47 -16.18
N PHE A 33 -10.28 3.30 -16.07
CA PHE A 33 -11.07 2.67 -17.12
C PHE A 33 -10.95 3.54 -18.38
N LYS A 34 -9.93 3.29 -19.20
CA LYS A 34 -9.93 3.69 -20.61
C LYS A 34 -11.06 2.91 -21.27
N VAL A 35 -12.23 3.54 -21.33
CA VAL A 35 -13.29 3.12 -22.23
C VAL A 35 -12.70 3.22 -23.63
N ILE A 36 -12.73 2.08 -24.32
CA ILE A 36 -12.27 1.91 -25.71
C ILE A 36 -13.13 2.77 -26.64
#